data_AF-A0A7C1C1D2-F1
#
_entry.id   AF-A0A7C1C1D2-F1
#
_cell.length_a   1.000
_cell.length_b   1.000
_cell.length_c   1.000
_cell.angle_alpha   90.00
_cell.angle_beta   90.00
_cell.angle_gamma   90.00
#
_symmetry.space_group_name_H-M   'P 1'
#
loop_
_entity.id
_entity.type
_entity.pdbx_description
1 polymer ?
#
loop_
_entity_poly.entity_id
_entity_poly.type
_entity_poly.pdbx_seq_one_letter_code
_entity_poly.pdbx_strand_id
1 'polypeptide(L)'
;MLIEIIKKPRRGKPIRIIQKAHSPLRNWGTFLNAYFGHRQDTVVDTSGNSQTVYGYSPSHCNSSYLRCGIDLSAKAPEGNSSYGIVVGGGDTPVSFDDYKLASQFTHGTGENQIYHYGTIVSLSVGGSVTIDGVNYKTMVLTVERAFQNEYSASQTIKEIGLILHYYTCYASANKCVSYNFLAFRDVLDQYITLASGEGVTLRYHFRWLHPA
;
A
#
# COMPACT_ATOMS: atom_id res chain seq x y z
N MET A 1 4.87 12.40 -2.18
CA MET A 1 4.07 11.45 -1.36
C MET A 1 4.59 11.50 0.06
N LEU A 2 3.72 11.34 1.05
CA LEU A 2 4.08 11.36 2.47
C LEU A 2 3.50 10.11 3.15
N ILE A 3 4.20 9.61 4.16
CA ILE A 3 3.65 8.66 5.12
C ILE A 3 3.32 9.44 6.38
N GLU A 4 2.07 9.34 6.83
CA GLU A 4 1.65 9.79 8.15
C GLU A 4 1.47 8.59 9.07
N ILE A 5 2.08 8.68 10.25
CA ILE A 5 2.10 7.66 11.28
C ILE A 5 1.44 8.26 12.51
N ILE A 6 0.36 7.64 12.97
CA ILE A 6 -0.37 8.05 14.17
C ILE A 6 -0.28 6.92 15.17
N LYS A 7 0.70 6.99 16.07
CA LYS A 7 0.84 6.02 17.16
C LYS A 7 -0.21 6.33 18.23
N LYS A 8 -1.00 5.33 18.60
CA LYS A 8 -2.00 5.36 19.67
C LYS A 8 -1.45 4.62 20.89
N PRO A 9 -0.90 5.33 21.88
CA PRO A 9 -0.43 4.68 23.09
C PRO A 9 -1.59 4.15 23.93
N ARG A 10 -1.33 3.16 24.78
CA ARG A 10 -2.35 2.61 25.70
C ARG A 10 -2.88 3.67 26.69
N ARG A 11 -2.04 4.64 27.05
CA ARG A 11 -2.39 5.82 27.85
C ARG A 11 -1.68 7.04 27.30
N GLY A 12 -2.36 8.18 27.25
CA GLY A 12 -1.80 9.46 26.80
C GLY A 12 -2.31 9.90 25.44
N LYS A 13 -1.76 11.02 24.95
CA LYS A 13 -2.15 11.61 23.66
C LYS A 13 -1.50 10.85 22.50
N PRO A 14 -2.18 10.71 21.35
CA PRO A 14 -1.58 10.15 20.15
C PRO A 14 -0.32 10.92 19.72
N ILE A 15 0.67 10.20 19.22
CA ILE A 15 1.89 10.78 18.64
C ILE A 15 1.75 10.74 17.12
N ARG A 16 1.94 11.89 16.48
CA ARG A 16 1.86 12.05 15.02
C ARG A 16 3.26 12.28 14.47
N ILE A 17 3.69 11.42 13.55
CA ILE A 17 4.96 11.51 12.83
C ILE A 17 4.64 11.61 11.34
N ILE A 18 5.29 12.53 10.63
CA ILE A 18 5.19 12.65 9.19
C ILE A 18 6.57 12.36 8.61
N GLN A 19 6.64 11.36 7.76
CA GLN A 19 7.84 11.01 7.01
C GLN A 19 7.58 11.25 5.53
N LYS A 20 8.61 11.66 4.79
CA LYS A 20 8.53 11.65 3.34
C LYS A 20 8.54 10.20 2.86
N ALA A 21 7.58 9.86 2.01
CA ALA A 21 7.62 8.56 1.35
C ALA A 21 8.68 8.65 0.25
N HIS A 22 9.70 7.80 0.34
CA HIS A 22 10.93 7.92 -0.41
C HIS A 22 10.90 7.14 -1.74
N SER A 23 10.08 6.09 -1.91
CA SER A 23 10.28 5.21 -3.07
C SER A 23 9.01 4.58 -3.67
N PRO A 24 8.56 5.04 -4.86
CA PRO A 24 7.92 4.14 -5.81
C PRO A 24 8.94 3.08 -6.29
N LEU A 25 8.52 1.82 -6.32
CA LEU A 25 9.35 0.70 -6.80
C LEU A 25 9.15 0.46 -8.29
N ARG A 26 10.04 -0.34 -8.91
CA ARG A 26 9.95 -0.69 -10.34
C ARG A 26 8.56 -1.17 -10.72
N ASN A 27 8.00 -2.08 -9.93
CA ASN A 27 6.66 -2.65 -10.16
C ASN A 27 5.58 -1.57 -10.36
N TRP A 28 5.62 -0.48 -9.60
CA TRP A 28 4.65 0.61 -9.74
C TRP A 28 4.83 1.35 -11.08
N GLY A 29 6.06 1.69 -11.44
CA GLY A 29 6.36 2.32 -12.73
C GLY A 29 5.99 1.43 -13.91
N THR A 30 6.31 0.14 -13.83
CA THR A 30 5.95 -0.87 -14.83
C THR A 30 4.44 -1.00 -14.98
N PHE A 31 3.69 -1.03 -13.88
CA PHE A 31 2.23 -1.08 -13.94
C PHE A 31 1.65 0.18 -14.61
N LEU A 32 2.10 1.38 -14.24
CA LEU A 32 1.66 2.64 -14.87
C LEU A 32 1.99 2.66 -16.37
N ASN A 33 3.16 2.13 -16.74
CA ASN A 33 3.62 2.01 -18.11
C ASN A 33 2.73 1.09 -18.96
N ALA A 34 2.30 -0.03 -18.39
CA ALA A 34 1.31 -0.91 -19.00
C ALA A 34 -0.03 -0.20 -19.15
N TYR A 35 -0.53 0.39 -18.05
CA TYR A 35 -1.86 0.97 -17.94
C TYR A 35 -2.05 2.19 -18.85
N PHE A 36 -1.17 3.19 -18.79
CA PHE A 36 -1.27 4.36 -19.65
C PHE A 36 -0.86 4.09 -21.10
N GLY A 37 -0.02 3.08 -21.33
CA GLY A 37 0.46 2.72 -22.66
C GLY A 37 -0.48 1.81 -23.45
N HIS A 38 -1.62 1.38 -22.88
CA HIS A 38 -2.51 0.37 -23.46
C HIS A 38 -1.71 -0.86 -23.94
N ARG A 39 -0.84 -1.37 -23.07
CA ARG A 39 0.05 -2.51 -23.37
C ARG A 39 0.12 -3.49 -22.20
N GLN A 40 0.82 -4.60 -22.41
CA GLN A 40 1.19 -5.51 -21.33
C GLN A 40 2.64 -5.30 -20.93
N ASP A 41 2.94 -5.55 -19.67
CA ASP A 41 4.30 -5.48 -19.11
C ASP A 41 4.44 -6.51 -17.98
N THR A 42 5.64 -6.68 -17.42
CA THR A 42 5.94 -7.72 -16.43
C THR A 42 6.36 -7.14 -15.09
N VAL A 43 5.58 -7.43 -14.05
CA VAL A 43 5.92 -7.12 -12.65
C VAL A 43 6.44 -8.37 -11.95
N VAL A 44 7.08 -8.19 -10.80
CA VAL A 44 7.43 -9.28 -9.88
C VAL A 44 6.44 -9.29 -8.72
N ASP A 45 5.71 -10.39 -8.52
CA ASP A 45 4.77 -10.53 -7.41
C ASP A 45 5.49 -10.68 -6.06
N THR A 46 4.75 -10.61 -4.96
CA THR A 46 5.30 -10.70 -3.60
C THR A 46 5.90 -12.07 -3.27
N SER A 47 5.68 -13.09 -4.12
CA SER A 47 6.30 -14.42 -4.03
C SER A 47 7.58 -14.53 -4.87
N GLY A 48 7.93 -13.48 -5.63
CA GLY A 48 9.12 -13.44 -6.49
C GLY A 48 8.88 -13.94 -7.92
N ASN A 49 7.64 -14.24 -8.30
CA ASN A 49 7.34 -14.71 -9.66
C ASN A 49 7.10 -13.54 -10.61
N SER A 50 7.53 -13.68 -11.86
CA SER A 50 7.15 -12.76 -12.93
C SER A 50 5.67 -12.93 -13.30
N GLN A 51 4.93 -11.83 -13.28
CA GLN A 51 3.51 -11.78 -13.63
C GLN A 51 3.24 -10.74 -14.71
N THR A 52 2.39 -11.07 -15.68
CA THR A 52 2.02 -10.15 -16.76
C THR A 52 0.86 -9.27 -16.35
N VAL A 53 1.11 -7.97 -16.20
CA VAL A 53 0.07 -6.95 -16.02
C VAL A 53 -0.37 -6.41 -17.37
N TYR A 54 -1.67 -6.15 -17.48
CA TYR A 54 -2.30 -5.56 -18.67
C TYR A 54 -2.79 -4.16 -18.35
N GLY A 55 -2.63 -3.25 -19.31
CA GLY A 55 -3.26 -1.94 -19.35
C GLY A 55 -4.53 -1.87 -20.20
N TYR A 56 -5.01 -3.01 -20.67
CA TYR A 56 -6.24 -3.16 -21.44
C TYR A 56 -6.92 -4.47 -21.05
N SER A 57 -8.23 -4.57 -21.26
CA SER A 57 -8.93 -5.85 -21.08
C SER A 57 -8.39 -6.86 -22.10
N PRO A 58 -7.76 -7.97 -21.67
CA PRO A 58 -7.06 -8.88 -22.59
C PRO A 58 -8.00 -9.73 -23.48
N SER A 59 -9.31 -9.44 -23.54
CA SER A 59 -10.27 -10.09 -24.45
C SER A 59 -11.55 -9.25 -24.66
N HIS A 60 -12.26 -9.49 -25.77
CA HIS A 60 -13.63 -9.04 -25.98
C HIS A 60 -14.55 -9.64 -24.90
N CYS A 61 -15.10 -8.78 -24.07
CA CYS A 61 -16.08 -9.15 -23.05
C CYS A 61 -17.34 -9.67 -23.77
N ASN A 62 -17.59 -10.98 -23.80
CA ASN A 62 -18.91 -11.47 -24.20
C ASN A 62 -19.87 -11.32 -23.00
N SER A 63 -21.18 -11.26 -23.28
CA SER A 63 -22.22 -10.96 -22.28
C SER A 63 -22.31 -12.00 -21.13
N SER A 64 -21.55 -13.08 -21.18
CA SER A 64 -21.49 -14.12 -20.15
C SER A 64 -20.58 -13.76 -18.97
N TYR A 65 -19.71 -12.75 -19.09
CA TYR A 65 -18.79 -12.35 -18.03
C TYR A 65 -19.08 -10.94 -17.51
N LEU A 66 -19.71 -10.86 -16.34
CA LEU A 66 -20.01 -9.61 -15.63
C LEU A 66 -18.76 -8.87 -15.10
N ARG A 67 -17.55 -9.43 -15.26
CA ARG A 67 -16.28 -8.87 -14.73
C ARG A 67 -15.11 -9.03 -15.70
N CYS A 68 -15.26 -8.52 -16.93
CA CYS A 68 -14.11 -8.31 -17.79
C CYS A 68 -13.54 -6.93 -17.51
N GLY A 69 -12.36 -6.88 -16.93
CA GLY A 69 -11.71 -5.64 -16.55
C GLY A 69 -10.42 -5.87 -15.81
N ILE A 70 -9.72 -4.78 -15.55
CA ILE A 70 -8.57 -4.73 -14.66
C ILE A 70 -9.06 -4.08 -13.38
N ASP A 71 -8.88 -4.77 -12.26
CA ASP A 71 -9.05 -4.18 -10.93
C ASP A 71 -7.68 -4.06 -10.27
N LEU A 72 -7.44 -2.89 -9.69
CA LEU A 72 -6.26 -2.59 -8.91
C LEU A 72 -6.71 -1.99 -7.58
N SER A 73 -6.47 -2.74 -6.51
CA SER A 73 -7.00 -2.39 -5.19
C SER A 73 -5.93 -2.39 -4.11
N ALA A 74 -5.93 -1.33 -3.30
CA ALA A 74 -5.24 -1.30 -2.01
C ALA A 74 -6.16 -1.68 -0.84
N LYS A 75 -7.45 -1.94 -1.10
CA LYS A 75 -8.49 -2.07 -0.07
C LYS A 75 -8.51 -3.48 0.54
N ALA A 76 -7.50 -3.81 1.33
CA ALA A 76 -7.43 -5.08 2.03
C ALA A 76 -8.50 -5.19 3.13
N PRO A 77 -9.22 -6.31 3.25
CA PRO A 77 -10.09 -6.54 4.40
C PRO A 77 -9.26 -6.73 5.67
N GLU A 78 -9.93 -6.64 6.81
CA GLU A 78 -9.37 -7.03 8.10
C GLU A 78 -8.85 -8.47 8.04
N GLY A 79 -7.76 -8.74 8.76
CA GLY A 79 -7.13 -10.05 8.77
C GLY A 79 -6.24 -10.36 7.56
N ASN A 80 -6.31 -9.58 6.47
CA ASN A 80 -5.52 -9.87 5.27
C ASN A 80 -4.17 -9.13 5.27
N SER A 81 -3.06 -9.85 5.47
CA SER A 81 -1.71 -9.29 5.39
C SER A 81 -1.05 -9.41 4.00
N SER A 82 -1.76 -9.87 2.97
CA SER A 82 -1.18 -10.10 1.63
C SER A 82 -1.19 -8.88 0.71
N TYR A 83 -2.03 -7.88 0.98
CA TYR A 83 -2.07 -6.61 0.26
C TYR A 83 -2.57 -5.45 1.13
N GLY A 84 -2.67 -4.25 0.54
CA GLY A 84 -2.93 -3.00 1.24
C GLY A 84 -1.66 -2.45 1.89
N ILE A 85 -1.83 -1.66 2.96
CA ILE A 85 -0.67 -1.27 3.78
C ILE A 85 -0.23 -2.49 4.59
N VAL A 86 1.08 -2.76 4.56
CA VAL A 86 1.74 -3.81 5.34
C VAL A 86 2.90 -3.20 6.14
N VAL A 87 3.26 -3.86 7.23
CA VAL A 87 4.34 -3.44 8.14
C VAL A 87 5.31 -4.58 8.39
N GLY A 88 6.56 -4.25 8.69
CA GLY A 88 7.60 -5.22 8.95
C GLY A 88 8.66 -4.75 9.93
N GLY A 89 9.46 -5.70 10.40
CA GLY A 89 10.58 -5.48 11.32
C GLY A 89 11.95 -5.40 10.62
N GLY A 90 11.99 -5.45 9.29
CA GLY A 90 13.23 -5.37 8.51
C GLY A 90 13.73 -3.93 8.36
N ASP A 91 15.06 -3.78 8.32
CA ASP A 91 15.77 -2.49 8.18
C ASP A 91 16.71 -2.46 6.97
N THR A 92 16.66 -3.50 6.12
CA THR A 92 17.41 -3.53 4.86
C THR A 92 17.02 -2.32 4.00
N PRO A 93 17.99 -1.52 3.52
CA PRO A 93 17.74 -0.37 2.66
C PRO A 93 16.81 -0.72 1.50
N VAL A 94 15.96 0.23 1.11
CA VAL A 94 15.04 0.05 -0.02
C VAL A 94 15.83 -0.04 -1.33
N SER A 95 15.61 -1.11 -2.09
CA SER A 95 16.08 -1.25 -3.46
C SER A 95 14.94 -0.94 -4.42
N PHE A 96 15.28 -0.37 -5.58
CA PHE A 96 14.31 -0.12 -6.66
C PHE A 96 13.59 -1.39 -7.13
N ASP A 97 14.25 -2.54 -7.00
CA ASP A 97 13.78 -3.85 -7.46
C ASP A 97 13.13 -4.70 -6.35
N ASP A 98 12.88 -4.12 -5.17
CA ASP A 98 12.18 -4.84 -4.10
C ASP A 98 10.76 -5.25 -4.54
N TYR A 99 10.40 -6.49 -4.23
CA TYR A 99 9.08 -7.05 -4.54
C TYR A 99 8.29 -7.47 -3.28
N LYS A 100 8.93 -7.44 -2.11
CA LYS A 100 8.35 -7.72 -0.79
C LYS A 100 9.07 -6.91 0.29
N LEU A 101 8.47 -6.81 1.47
CA LEU A 101 9.17 -6.32 2.66
C LEU A 101 10.29 -7.28 3.07
N ALA A 102 11.33 -6.77 3.73
CA ALA A 102 12.45 -7.59 4.18
C ALA A 102 12.03 -8.59 5.27
N SER A 103 11.18 -8.16 6.21
CA SER A 103 10.61 -9.00 7.26
C SER A 103 9.19 -8.55 7.60
N GLN A 104 8.22 -8.94 6.78
CA GLN A 104 6.81 -8.58 6.97
C GLN A 104 6.21 -9.24 8.23
N PHE A 105 5.44 -8.47 8.99
CA PHE A 105 4.56 -9.02 10.03
C PHE A 105 3.28 -9.58 9.39
N THR A 106 2.93 -10.81 9.77
CA THR A 106 1.67 -11.43 9.35
C THR A 106 0.52 -11.00 10.26
N HIS A 107 -0.72 -11.19 9.81
CA HIS A 107 -1.85 -10.95 10.69
C HIS A 107 -1.89 -11.95 11.85
N GLY A 108 -2.10 -11.47 13.07
CA GLY A 108 -2.35 -12.32 14.24
C GLY A 108 -2.03 -11.63 15.56
N THR A 109 -1.85 -12.45 16.60
CA THR A 109 -1.63 -12.00 17.99
C THR A 109 -0.37 -12.58 18.63
N GLY A 110 0.40 -13.38 17.89
CA GLY A 110 1.66 -13.96 18.34
C GLY A 110 2.89 -13.10 18.07
N GLU A 111 4.07 -13.66 18.36
CA GLU A 111 5.35 -13.07 17.99
C GLU A 111 5.46 -12.95 16.47
N ASN A 112 5.99 -11.81 15.98
CA ASN A 112 6.07 -11.47 14.56
C ASN A 112 4.69 -11.44 13.86
N GLN A 113 3.63 -11.21 14.62
CA GLN A 113 2.29 -10.99 14.12
C GLN A 113 1.73 -9.69 14.68
N ILE A 114 1.10 -8.89 13.83
CA ILE A 114 0.39 -7.69 14.25
C ILE A 114 -1.07 -7.85 13.83
N TYR A 115 -2.00 -7.36 14.62
CA TYR A 115 -3.41 -7.34 14.24
C TYR A 115 -3.62 -6.27 13.17
N HIS A 116 -4.25 -6.63 12.04
CA HIS A 116 -4.39 -5.78 10.86
C HIS A 116 -5.86 -5.49 10.64
N TYR A 117 -6.29 -4.24 10.83
CA TYR A 117 -7.65 -3.82 10.49
C TYR A 117 -7.83 -3.67 8.97
N GLY A 118 -9.06 -3.45 8.52
CA GLY A 118 -9.36 -3.17 7.11
C GLY A 118 -8.71 -1.87 6.62
N THR A 119 -8.34 -1.85 5.34
CA THR A 119 -7.82 -0.64 4.67
C THR A 119 -8.98 0.27 4.25
N ILE A 120 -8.79 1.56 4.50
CA ILE A 120 -9.70 2.64 4.07
C ILE A 120 -9.00 3.41 2.95
N VAL A 121 -9.74 3.69 1.87
CA VAL A 121 -9.27 4.54 0.77
C VAL A 121 -10.23 5.70 0.63
N SER A 122 -9.71 6.93 0.61
CA SER A 122 -10.50 8.15 0.53
C SER A 122 -9.85 9.21 -0.36
N LEU A 123 -10.67 10.05 -0.99
CA LEU A 123 -10.24 11.18 -1.81
C LEU A 123 -10.75 12.47 -1.19
N SER A 124 -9.86 13.43 -0.97
CA SER A 124 -10.18 14.79 -0.55
C SER A 124 -9.80 15.76 -1.66
N VAL A 125 -10.73 16.64 -2.05
CA VAL A 125 -10.53 17.65 -3.12
C VAL A 125 -10.88 19.02 -2.57
N GLY A 126 -10.16 20.06 -3.00
CA GLY A 126 -10.52 21.46 -2.74
C GLY A 126 -9.92 22.06 -1.47
N GLY A 127 -9.05 21.32 -0.75
CA GLY A 127 -8.23 21.90 0.31
C GLY A 127 -7.22 22.91 -0.25
N SER A 128 -6.66 23.76 0.60
CA SER A 128 -5.64 24.73 0.21
C SER A 128 -4.37 24.61 1.05
N VAL A 129 -3.22 24.98 0.46
CA VAL A 129 -1.95 25.13 1.17
C VAL A 129 -1.18 26.31 0.57
N THR A 130 -0.37 26.98 1.39
CA THR A 130 0.60 27.98 0.91
C THR A 130 2.00 27.36 1.02
N ILE A 131 2.76 27.37 -0.07
CA ILE A 131 4.15 26.90 -0.12
C ILE A 131 4.96 28.03 -0.76
N ASP A 132 5.97 28.54 -0.06
CA ASP A 132 6.84 29.63 -0.50
C ASP A 132 6.06 30.87 -1.01
N GLY A 133 4.98 31.22 -0.29
CA GLY A 133 4.11 32.37 -0.63
C GLY A 133 3.13 32.10 -1.78
N VAL A 134 3.19 30.95 -2.43
CA VAL A 134 2.25 30.56 -3.50
C VAL A 134 1.13 29.70 -2.92
N ASN A 135 -0.11 30.06 -3.24
CA ASN A 135 -1.29 29.29 -2.84
C ASN A 135 -1.53 28.16 -3.83
N TYR A 136 -1.86 26.98 -3.31
CA TYR A 136 -2.20 25.81 -4.10
C TYR A 136 -3.54 25.25 -3.64
N LYS A 137 -4.37 24.85 -4.59
CA LYS A 137 -5.43 23.88 -4.35
C LYS A 137 -4.83 22.49 -4.24
N THR A 138 -5.46 21.64 -3.44
CA THR A 138 -4.96 20.30 -3.13
C THR A 138 -5.99 19.24 -3.46
N MET A 139 -5.49 18.15 -4.01
CA MET A 139 -6.19 16.87 -4.11
C MET A 139 -5.34 15.82 -3.40
N VAL A 140 -5.95 15.05 -2.51
CA VAL A 140 -5.26 14.04 -1.70
C VAL A 140 -6.01 12.72 -1.75
N LEU A 141 -5.40 11.71 -2.37
CA LEU A 141 -5.81 10.31 -2.21
C LEU A 141 -5.09 9.75 -0.98
N THR A 142 -5.85 9.20 -0.04
CA THR A 142 -5.33 8.60 1.19
C THR A 142 -5.64 7.12 1.21
N VAL A 143 -4.62 6.31 1.43
CA VAL A 143 -4.76 4.91 1.82
C VAL A 143 -4.41 4.82 3.29
N GLU A 144 -5.31 4.29 4.12
CA GLU A 144 -5.16 4.23 5.57
C GLU A 144 -5.33 2.79 6.05
N ARG A 145 -4.51 2.38 7.01
CA ARG A 145 -4.71 1.12 7.74
C ARG A 145 -4.31 1.25 9.20
N ALA A 146 -5.12 0.68 10.08
CA ALA A 146 -4.79 0.57 11.49
C ALA A 146 -4.19 -0.80 11.82
N PHE A 147 -3.33 -0.82 12.83
CA PHE A 147 -2.61 -1.97 13.33
C PHE A 147 -2.62 -1.97 14.86
N GLN A 148 -2.59 -3.15 15.47
CA GLN A 148 -2.53 -3.29 16.92
C GLN A 148 -1.62 -4.45 17.33
N ASN A 149 -0.76 -4.22 18.31
CA ASN A 149 0.07 -5.27 18.88
C ASN A 149 -0.72 -6.01 19.97
N GLU A 150 -1.32 -7.14 19.61
CA GLU A 150 -2.04 -8.02 20.55
C GLU A 150 -1.12 -9.06 21.21
N TYR A 151 0.17 -9.07 20.88
CA TYR A 151 1.14 -9.93 21.52
C TYR A 151 1.46 -9.44 22.94
N SER A 152 1.85 -10.36 23.83
CA SER A 152 2.15 -10.06 25.22
C SER A 152 3.44 -9.24 25.41
N ALA A 153 4.29 -9.15 24.40
CA ALA A 153 5.52 -8.35 24.40
C ALA A 153 5.53 -7.28 23.30
N SER A 154 6.48 -6.36 23.40
CA SER A 154 6.64 -5.28 22.42
C SER A 154 7.09 -5.80 21.07
N GLN A 155 6.59 -5.16 19.99
CA GLN A 155 7.03 -5.40 18.62
C GLN A 155 7.42 -4.08 17.95
N THR A 156 8.48 -4.09 17.15
CA THR A 156 9.02 -2.89 16.51
C THR A 156 8.80 -2.91 15.01
N ILE A 157 8.04 -1.94 14.51
CA ILE A 157 7.86 -1.67 13.09
C ILE A 157 9.03 -0.80 12.62
N LYS A 158 9.74 -1.28 11.60
CA LYS A 158 10.88 -0.62 10.98
C LYS A 158 10.66 -0.30 9.51
N GLU A 159 9.77 -1.02 8.84
CA GLU A 159 9.44 -0.79 7.44
C GLU A 159 7.94 -0.85 7.20
N ILE A 160 7.51 -0.14 6.14
CA ILE A 160 6.13 -0.06 5.68
C ILE A 160 6.13 -0.32 4.18
N GLY A 161 5.09 -0.98 3.69
CA GLY A 161 4.85 -1.13 2.26
C GLY A 161 3.41 -0.89 1.88
N LEU A 162 3.20 -0.54 0.62
CA LEU A 162 1.88 -0.57 -0.03
C LEU A 162 1.91 -1.63 -1.13
N ILE A 163 1.22 -2.73 -0.87
CA ILE A 163 1.04 -3.83 -1.81
C ILE A 163 -0.32 -3.66 -2.49
N LEU A 164 -0.35 -3.74 -3.81
CA LEU A 164 -1.58 -3.66 -4.59
C LEU A 164 -2.03 -5.05 -5.01
N HIS A 165 -3.34 -5.29 -4.93
CA HIS A 165 -3.99 -6.45 -5.48
C HIS A 165 -4.38 -6.18 -6.92
N TYR A 166 -3.80 -6.92 -7.85
CA TYR A 166 -4.16 -6.89 -9.26
C TYR A 166 -5.06 -8.07 -9.58
N TYR A 167 -6.15 -7.81 -10.30
CA TYR A 167 -7.08 -8.83 -10.77
C TYR A 167 -7.47 -8.57 -12.22
N THR A 168 -7.43 -9.59 -13.06
CA THR A 168 -7.94 -9.52 -14.43
C THR A 168 -8.57 -10.84 -14.88
N CYS A 169 -9.48 -10.77 -15.85
CA CYS A 169 -10.14 -11.94 -16.44
C CYS A 169 -9.98 -11.96 -17.96
N TYR A 170 -9.87 -13.17 -18.50
CA TYR A 170 -9.76 -13.46 -19.93
C TYR A 170 -11.03 -14.19 -20.38
N ALA A 171 -11.79 -13.57 -21.28
CA ALA A 171 -13.01 -14.18 -21.82
C ALA A 171 -12.71 -15.41 -22.69
N SER A 172 -11.59 -15.42 -23.42
CA SER A 172 -11.19 -16.53 -24.30
C SER A 172 -10.81 -17.80 -23.55
N ALA A 173 -10.39 -17.69 -22.28
CA ALA A 173 -9.89 -18.81 -21.48
C ALA A 173 -10.78 -19.14 -20.27
N ASN A 174 -11.90 -18.43 -20.06
CA ASN A 174 -12.71 -18.51 -18.85
C ASN A 174 -11.86 -18.49 -17.56
N LYS A 175 -10.84 -17.63 -17.54
CA LYS A 175 -9.81 -17.63 -16.50
C LYS A 175 -9.71 -16.24 -15.92
N CYS A 176 -9.69 -16.15 -14.60
CA CYS A 176 -9.27 -14.95 -13.90
C CYS A 176 -7.96 -15.22 -13.19
N VAL A 177 -7.08 -14.23 -13.20
CA VAL A 177 -5.80 -14.27 -12.51
C VAL A 177 -5.74 -13.10 -11.54
N SER A 178 -5.15 -13.37 -10.39
CA SER A 178 -4.92 -12.37 -9.37
C SER A 178 -3.58 -12.57 -8.72
N TYR A 179 -2.87 -11.50 -8.48
CA TYR A 179 -1.62 -11.52 -7.74
C TYR A 179 -1.38 -10.17 -7.07
N ASN A 180 -0.50 -10.17 -6.09
CA ASN A 180 -0.16 -9.01 -5.30
C ASN A 180 1.26 -8.55 -5.67
N PHE A 181 1.46 -7.26 -5.88
CA PHE A 181 2.79 -6.71 -6.11
C PHE A 181 3.05 -5.50 -5.21
N LEU A 182 4.27 -5.38 -4.70
CA LEU A 182 4.69 -4.25 -3.89
C LEU A 182 4.90 -3.02 -4.77
N ALA A 183 4.16 -1.95 -4.52
CA ALA A 183 4.23 -0.71 -5.29
C ALA A 183 5.13 0.33 -4.61
N PHE A 184 5.12 0.37 -3.28
CA PHE A 184 5.91 1.30 -2.47
C PHE A 184 6.48 0.58 -1.26
N ARG A 185 7.70 0.93 -0.86
CA ARG A 185 8.38 0.44 0.34
C ARG A 185 9.19 1.56 0.95
N ASP A 186 9.13 1.67 2.26
CA ASP A 186 9.84 2.67 3.02
C ASP A 186 10.40 2.04 4.31
N VAL A 187 11.70 2.23 4.55
CA VAL A 187 12.28 2.03 5.88
C VAL A 187 12.06 3.32 6.67
N LEU A 188 11.65 3.18 7.93
CA LEU A 188 11.33 4.30 8.80
C LEU A 188 12.59 4.96 9.32
N ASP A 189 12.63 6.30 9.27
CA ASP A 189 13.71 7.10 9.86
C ASP A 189 13.70 6.99 11.39
N GLN A 190 12.51 6.78 11.96
CA GLN A 190 12.29 6.51 13.37
C GLN A 190 11.42 5.26 13.53
N TYR A 191 11.98 4.21 14.13
CA TYR A 191 11.25 2.97 14.36
C TYR A 191 10.09 3.16 15.35
N ILE A 192 9.02 2.41 15.15
CA ILE A 192 7.81 2.46 15.97
C ILE A 192 7.75 1.19 16.80
N THR A 193 8.08 1.28 18.08
CA THR A 193 7.83 0.19 19.02
C THR A 193 6.43 0.29 19.58
N LEU A 194 5.64 -0.78 19.46
CA LEU A 194 4.31 -0.93 20.05
C LEU A 194 4.40 -1.86 21.24
N ALA A 195 4.08 -1.38 22.44
CA ALA A 195 3.87 -2.27 23.59
C ALA A 195 2.57 -3.10 23.41
N SER A 196 2.38 -4.11 24.24
CA SER A 196 1.16 -4.93 24.24
C SER A 196 -0.10 -4.06 24.41
N GLY A 197 -1.06 -4.23 23.50
CA GLY A 197 -2.30 -3.45 23.39
C GLY A 197 -2.14 -2.05 22.81
N GLU A 198 -0.95 -1.64 22.34
CA GLU A 198 -0.79 -0.38 21.60
C GLU A 198 -1.11 -0.54 20.12
N GLY A 199 -1.58 0.53 19.50
CA GLY A 199 -1.90 0.56 18.08
C GLY A 199 -1.20 1.67 17.32
N VAL A 200 -1.21 1.56 16.00
CA VAL A 200 -0.76 2.60 15.08
C VAL A 200 -1.69 2.67 13.88
N THR A 201 -1.99 3.88 13.43
CA THR A 201 -2.65 4.10 12.15
C THR A 201 -1.62 4.66 11.17
N LEU A 202 -1.48 4.00 10.02
CA LEU A 202 -0.57 4.38 8.95
C LEU A 202 -1.36 4.89 7.75
N ARG A 203 -0.85 5.95 7.12
CA ARG A 203 -1.48 6.60 5.98
C ARG A 203 -0.45 6.89 4.90
N TYR A 204 -0.71 6.44 3.67
CA TYR A 204 -0.05 6.97 2.48
C TYR A 204 -0.88 8.11 1.89
N HIS A 205 -0.27 9.28 1.73
CA HIS A 205 -0.87 10.43 1.09
C HIS A 205 -0.25 10.69 -0.29
N PHE A 206 -1.06 10.45 -1.33
CA PHE A 206 -0.78 10.88 -2.70
C PHE A 206 -1.39 12.26 -2.87
N ARG A 207 -0.52 13.28 -2.95
CA ARG A 207 -0.92 14.69 -2.95
C ARG A 207 -0.54 15.34 -4.27
N TRP A 208 -1.52 15.96 -4.90
CA TRP A 208 -1.32 16.84 -6.05
C TRP A 208 -1.58 18.28 -5.63
N LEU A 209 -0.74 19.17 -6.15
CA LEU A 209 -0.80 20.61 -5.92
C LEU A 209 -1.14 21.26 -7.26
N HIS A 210 -2.17 22.10 -7.26
CA HIS A 210 -2.53 22.92 -8.41
C HIS A 210 -2.36 24.39 -8.01
N PRO A 211 -1.52 25.17 -8.70
CA PRO A 211 -1.42 26.61 -8.44
C PRO A 211 -2.82 27.23 -8.44
N ALA A 212 -3.12 28.00 -7.40
CA ALA A 212 -4.40 28.70 -7.27
C ALA A 212 -4.44 29.97 -8.12
#